data_AF-S5RRN7-F1
#
_entry.id   AF-S5RRN7-F1
#
_cell.length_a   1.000
_cell.length_b   1.000
_cell.length_c   1.000
_cell.angle_alpha   90.00
_cell.angle_beta   90.00
_cell.angle_gamma   90.00
#
_symmetry.space_group_name_H-M   'P 1'
#
loop_
_entity.id
_entity.type
_entity.pdbx_description
1 polymer ?
#
loop_
_entity_poly.entity_id
_entity_poly.type
_entity_poly.pdbx_seq_one_letter_code
_entity_poly.pdbx_strand_id
1 'polypeptide(L)'
;SSRDFCYYNFLCAHPLGGLSDFNHVFSNVGYLALGALFMLQVRRRKLRRRRKPRHEEYGIPAHYGLLSSLGAAMMMVALLSASYHVCPNALNFQFDTAFMYVLAVLSMVKIYQARHADVNARAHATFGVLALLIALVVWGVVGGGPLFWSVFTVLHVFTFLLLSLRIYYVGQFRLEKQSVQEAVAALPSRGLRPLYAPRLVMLLIANAVNWGFALYGLFTQSADFAGHLLSVLLCNTLLYMVFHLSMKLLHGERPRWYAWLFLAAGAATWMPALYFFVSGSSDWSATPAQSRERNHECRVLQFYDSHDLWHLLSALALYFTFNALLTWDDGLAAVKRTDIAVF
;
A
#
# COMPACT_ATOMS: atom_id res chain seq x y z
N SER A 1 22.79 -0.64 29.37
CA SER A 1 23.39 0.12 28.24
C SER A 1 22.37 0.22 27.11
N SER A 2 22.44 1.18 26.19
CA SER A 2 21.53 1.25 25.01
C SER A 2 21.56 -0.03 24.18
N ARG A 3 22.68 -0.76 24.25
CA ARG A 3 22.88 -2.08 23.63
C ARG A 3 21.87 -3.14 24.11
N ASP A 4 21.32 -3.02 25.31
CA ASP A 4 20.45 -4.05 25.90
C ASP A 4 19.00 -3.96 25.40
N PHE A 5 18.63 -2.87 24.74
CA PHE A 5 17.27 -2.58 24.30
C PHE A 5 17.12 -2.35 22.79
N CYS A 6 18.19 -1.97 22.09
CA CYS A 6 18.13 -1.66 20.65
C CYS A 6 18.52 -2.88 19.77
N TYR A 7 17.77 -3.09 18.68
CA TYR A 7 17.95 -4.20 17.71
C TYR A 7 18.87 -3.77 16.55
N TYR A 8 20.15 -3.54 16.83
CA TYR A 8 21.12 -3.19 15.77
C TYR A 8 21.76 -4.42 15.13
N ASN A 9 22.04 -4.31 13.83
CA ASN A 9 23.00 -5.18 13.16
C ASN A 9 24.43 -4.73 13.46
N PHE A 10 24.98 -5.17 14.60
CA PHE A 10 26.30 -4.71 15.06
C PHE A 10 27.47 -5.04 14.11
N LEU A 11 27.31 -6.02 13.21
CA LEU A 11 28.35 -6.39 12.22
C LEU A 11 28.38 -5.45 11.01
N CYS A 12 27.35 -4.62 10.82
CA CYS A 12 27.29 -3.62 9.75
C CYS A 12 26.86 -2.24 10.27
N ALA A 13 27.01 -1.98 11.58
CA ALA A 13 26.65 -0.69 12.17
C ALA A 13 27.83 0.29 12.00
N HIS A 14 27.64 1.32 11.19
CA HIS A 14 28.64 2.36 10.98
C HIS A 14 28.28 3.60 11.81
N PRO A 15 29.03 3.92 12.89
CA PRO A 15 28.74 5.09 13.69
C PRO A 15 29.24 6.37 13.00
N LEU A 16 28.49 7.46 13.12
CA LEU A 16 28.91 8.80 12.72
C LEU A 16 28.34 9.85 13.68
N GLY A 17 29.24 10.60 14.34
CA GLY A 17 28.84 11.55 15.38
C GLY A 17 28.15 10.85 16.55
N GLY A 18 26.93 11.30 16.89
CA GLY A 18 26.12 10.70 17.97
C GLY A 18 25.26 9.49 17.55
N LEU A 19 25.27 9.11 16.26
CA LEU A 19 24.47 8.00 15.75
C LEU A 19 25.33 6.74 15.71
N SER A 20 24.87 5.67 16.37
CA SER A 20 25.55 4.36 16.36
C SER A 20 25.32 3.57 15.08
N ASP A 21 24.28 3.92 14.31
CA ASP A 21 23.80 3.17 13.15
C ASP A 21 23.51 4.12 11.96
N PHE A 22 24.50 4.92 11.59
CA PHE A 22 24.33 6.01 10.63
C PHE A 22 23.99 5.52 9.22
N ASN A 23 24.52 4.38 8.79
CA ASN A 23 24.22 3.82 7.48
C ASN A 23 22.72 3.54 7.28
N HIS A 24 22.06 2.98 8.30
CA HIS A 24 20.61 2.74 8.27
C HIS A 24 19.75 4.02 8.35
N VAL A 25 20.25 5.04 9.04
CA VAL A 25 19.63 6.38 8.98
C VAL A 25 19.81 7.00 7.58
N PHE A 26 20.99 6.84 6.98
CA PHE A 26 21.32 7.45 5.70
C PHE A 26 20.62 6.76 4.52
N SER A 27 20.43 5.44 4.56
CA SER A 27 19.76 4.67 3.50
C SER A 27 18.32 5.15 3.22
N ASN A 28 17.70 5.81 4.20
CA ASN A 28 16.38 6.44 4.06
C ASN A 28 16.34 7.72 3.21
N VAL A 29 17.48 8.32 2.87
CA VAL A 29 17.53 9.57 2.09
C VAL A 29 16.84 9.45 0.72
N GLY A 30 16.84 8.24 0.15
CA GLY A 30 16.16 7.95 -1.11
C GLY A 30 14.66 8.23 -1.05
N TYR A 31 13.99 7.83 0.04
CA TYR A 31 12.57 8.11 0.25
C TYR A 31 12.28 9.61 0.30
N LEU A 32 13.10 10.36 1.03
CA LEU A 32 12.94 11.81 1.19
C LEU A 32 13.13 12.53 -0.16
N ALA A 33 14.21 12.24 -0.87
CA ALA A 33 14.54 12.89 -2.13
C ALA A 33 13.52 12.57 -3.24
N LEU A 34 13.16 11.28 -3.39
CA LEU A 34 12.22 10.85 -4.42
C LEU A 34 10.77 11.27 -4.10
N GLY A 35 10.38 11.29 -2.83
CA GLY A 35 9.09 11.84 -2.39
C GLY A 35 8.96 13.33 -2.72
N ALA A 36 10.00 14.12 -2.43
CA ALA A 36 10.05 15.54 -2.78
C ALA A 36 10.04 15.76 -4.30
N LEU A 37 10.80 14.95 -5.06
CA LEU A 37 10.80 14.98 -6.53
C LEU A 37 9.40 14.71 -7.10
N PHE A 38 8.71 13.69 -6.59
CA PHE A 38 7.36 13.36 -7.02
C PHE A 38 6.38 14.50 -6.70
N MET A 39 6.44 15.09 -5.50
CA MET A 39 5.61 16.25 -5.15
C MET A 39 5.86 17.44 -6.10
N LEU A 40 7.11 17.69 -6.48
CA LEU A 40 7.46 18.73 -7.45
C LEU A 40 6.84 18.42 -8.84
N GLN A 41 6.87 17.16 -9.29
CA GLN A 41 6.24 16.74 -10.54
C GLN A 41 4.73 16.93 -10.51
N VAL A 42 4.06 16.53 -9.42
CA VAL A 42 2.63 16.73 -9.22
C VAL A 42 2.29 18.23 -9.24
N ARG A 43 3.08 19.07 -8.54
CA ARG A 43 2.91 20.53 -8.53
C ARG A 43 3.08 21.13 -9.93
N ARG A 44 4.13 20.76 -10.66
CA ARG A 44 4.35 21.20 -12.06
C ARG A 44 3.17 20.80 -12.95
N ARG A 45 2.66 19.58 -12.82
CA ARG A 45 1.50 19.08 -13.57
C ARG A 45 0.22 19.86 -13.24
N LYS A 46 -0.03 20.15 -11.96
CA LYS A 46 -1.16 20.98 -11.49
C LYS A 46 -1.08 22.40 -12.07
N LEU A 47 0.09 23.03 -12.02
CA LEU A 47 0.30 24.37 -12.58
C LEU A 47 0.08 24.39 -14.11
N ARG A 48 0.60 23.40 -14.83
CA ARG A 48 0.37 23.25 -16.28
C ARG A 48 -1.12 23.11 -16.59
N ARG A 49 -1.86 22.32 -15.80
CA ARG A 49 -3.30 22.13 -15.97
C ARG A 49 -4.11 23.39 -15.65
N ARG A 50 -3.66 24.22 -14.70
CA ARG A 50 -4.26 25.54 -14.44
C ARG A 50 -4.04 26.52 -15.60
N ARG A 51 -2.85 26.51 -16.20
CA ARG A 51 -2.54 27.36 -17.37
C ARG A 51 -3.27 26.94 -18.64
N LYS A 52 -3.46 25.63 -18.83
CA LYS A 52 -4.18 25.04 -19.97
C LYS A 52 -5.29 24.13 -19.44
N PRO A 53 -6.43 24.70 -19.01
CA PRO A 53 -7.55 23.92 -18.50
C PRO A 53 -8.07 23.00 -19.60
N ARG A 54 -8.53 21.81 -19.21
CA ARG A 54 -9.33 20.95 -20.10
C ARG A 54 -10.78 21.15 -19.75
N HIS A 55 -11.63 20.96 -20.75
CA HIS A 55 -13.07 20.96 -20.56
C HIS A 55 -13.47 19.88 -19.54
N GLU A 56 -14.41 20.20 -18.64
CA GLU A 56 -14.75 19.37 -17.48
C GLU A 56 -15.34 18.01 -17.85
N GLU A 57 -15.88 17.88 -19.07
CA GLU A 57 -16.46 16.65 -19.59
C GLU A 57 -15.43 15.62 -20.07
N TYR A 58 -14.14 15.97 -20.18
CA TYR A 58 -13.13 15.10 -20.79
C TYR A 58 -12.11 14.56 -19.79
N GLY A 59 -11.82 13.26 -19.94
CA GLY A 59 -10.86 12.53 -19.13
C GLY A 59 -11.25 12.39 -17.66
N ILE A 60 -10.37 11.69 -16.94
CA ILE A 60 -10.52 11.44 -15.51
C ILE A 60 -10.12 12.71 -14.72
N PRO A 61 -10.94 13.17 -13.75
CA PRO A 61 -10.58 14.24 -12.83
C PRO A 61 -9.26 13.97 -12.12
N ALA A 62 -8.37 14.96 -12.12
CA ALA A 62 -7.08 14.83 -11.45
C ALA A 62 -7.18 15.26 -9.98
N HIS A 63 -7.09 14.29 -9.06
CA HIS A 63 -6.99 14.54 -7.62
C HIS A 63 -5.55 14.82 -7.20
N TYR A 64 -5.05 16.02 -7.54
CA TYR A 64 -3.67 16.41 -7.21
C TYR A 64 -3.36 16.39 -5.71
N GLY A 65 -4.36 16.60 -4.85
CA GLY A 65 -4.21 16.52 -3.39
C GLY A 65 -3.76 15.13 -2.95
N LEU A 66 -4.50 14.09 -3.37
CA LEU A 66 -4.19 12.69 -3.02
C LEU A 66 -2.82 12.25 -3.56
N LEU A 67 -2.48 12.65 -4.78
CA LEU A 67 -1.15 12.39 -5.36
C LEU A 67 -0.04 13.10 -4.57
N SER A 68 -0.23 14.36 -4.19
CA SER A 68 0.72 15.06 -3.32
C SER A 68 0.84 14.39 -1.94
N SER A 69 -0.26 13.84 -1.40
CA SER A 69 -0.24 13.09 -0.13
C SER A 69 0.59 11.80 -0.21
N LEU A 70 0.61 11.10 -1.35
CA LEU A 70 1.50 9.94 -1.54
C LEU A 70 2.98 10.34 -1.44
N GLY A 71 3.37 11.43 -2.10
CA GLY A 71 4.74 11.95 -2.02
C GLY A 71 5.11 12.42 -0.61
N ALA A 72 4.21 13.13 0.07
CA ALA A 72 4.41 13.57 1.45
C ALA A 72 4.51 12.39 2.43
N ALA A 73 3.65 11.37 2.28
CA ALA A 73 3.69 10.16 3.10
C ALA A 73 5.00 9.38 2.90
N MET A 74 5.54 9.32 1.66
CA MET A 74 6.86 8.74 1.40
C MET A 74 7.99 9.52 2.08
N MET A 75 7.93 10.85 2.12
CA MET A 75 8.88 11.65 2.90
C MET A 75 8.74 11.40 4.41
N MET A 76 7.52 11.19 4.91
CA MET A 76 7.29 10.83 6.30
C MET A 76 7.82 9.44 6.66
N VAL A 77 7.71 8.46 5.76
CA VAL A 77 8.40 7.16 5.92
C VAL A 77 9.90 7.39 6.11
N ALA A 78 10.52 8.23 5.28
CA ALA A 78 11.96 8.54 5.42
C ALA A 78 12.32 9.06 6.82
N LEU A 79 11.54 10.01 7.33
CA LEU A 79 11.80 10.65 8.62
C LEU A 79 11.58 9.68 9.79
N LEU A 80 10.51 8.89 9.74
CA LEU A 80 10.16 7.98 10.83
C LEU A 80 11.03 6.74 10.85
N SER A 81 11.37 6.18 9.67
CA SER A 81 12.34 5.10 9.55
C SER A 81 13.73 5.53 10.01
N ALA A 82 14.20 6.71 9.59
CA ALA A 82 15.45 7.28 10.07
C ALA A 82 15.45 7.48 11.60
N SER A 83 14.33 7.95 12.17
CA SER A 83 14.18 8.10 13.62
C SER A 83 14.19 6.76 14.35
N TYR A 84 13.60 5.73 13.74
CA TYR A 84 13.61 4.36 14.26
C TYR A 84 15.05 3.81 14.34
N HIS A 85 15.90 4.05 13.34
CA HIS A 85 17.31 3.62 13.36
C HIS A 85 18.19 4.35 14.37
N VAL A 86 17.70 5.41 15.03
CA VAL A 86 18.41 5.99 16.18
C VAL A 86 18.47 5.00 17.34
N CYS A 87 17.40 4.25 17.61
CA CYS A 87 17.38 3.07 18.47
C CYS A 87 16.22 2.15 18.06
N PRO A 88 16.51 1.09 17.29
CA PRO A 88 15.52 0.13 16.83
C PRO A 88 14.83 -0.58 18.00
N ASN A 89 13.52 -0.40 18.15
CA ASN A 89 12.72 -1.12 19.15
C ASN A 89 11.28 -1.29 18.65
N ALA A 90 10.51 -2.16 19.32
CA ALA A 90 9.16 -2.53 18.91
C ALA A 90 8.17 -1.34 18.84
N LEU A 91 8.32 -0.32 19.69
CA LEU A 91 7.45 0.87 19.64
C LEU A 91 7.80 1.76 18.44
N ASN A 92 9.09 2.00 18.20
CA ASN A 92 9.56 2.81 17.07
C ASN A 92 9.26 2.12 15.71
N PHE A 93 9.36 0.79 15.65
CA PHE A 93 9.03 0.00 14.47
C PHE A 93 7.57 0.18 14.04
N GLN A 94 6.64 0.33 14.98
CA GLN A 94 5.22 0.58 14.68
C GLN A 94 5.01 1.94 14.02
N PHE A 95 5.75 2.98 14.45
CA PHE A 95 5.64 4.31 13.87
C PHE A 95 6.16 4.35 12.43
N ASP A 96 7.24 3.63 12.13
CA ASP A 96 7.76 3.50 10.76
C ASP A 96 6.75 2.78 9.86
N THR A 97 6.27 1.62 10.32
CA THR A 97 5.33 0.78 9.56
C THR A 97 3.96 1.47 9.35
N ALA A 98 3.52 2.32 10.29
CA ALA A 98 2.24 3.02 10.19
C ALA A 98 2.09 3.85 8.90
N PHE A 99 3.15 4.56 8.47
CA PHE A 99 3.10 5.34 7.24
C PHE A 99 3.19 4.48 5.97
N MET A 100 3.74 3.27 6.06
CA MET A 100 3.64 2.29 4.99
C MET A 100 2.18 1.84 4.78
N TYR A 101 1.41 1.67 5.86
CA TYR A 101 -0.04 1.41 5.75
C TYR A 101 -0.78 2.57 5.09
N VAL A 102 -0.44 3.80 5.49
CA VAL A 102 -1.00 5.02 4.88
C VAL A 102 -0.73 5.02 3.38
N LEU A 103 0.50 4.72 2.94
CA LEU A 103 0.85 4.65 1.52
C LEU A 103 0.03 3.60 0.76
N ALA A 104 -0.14 2.40 1.31
CA ALA A 104 -0.93 1.34 0.70
C ALA A 104 -2.41 1.76 0.55
N VAL A 105 -3.01 2.28 1.62
CA VAL A 105 -4.40 2.75 1.62
C VAL A 105 -4.61 3.92 0.66
N LEU A 106 -3.74 4.94 0.68
CA LEU A 106 -3.84 6.07 -0.25
C LEU A 106 -3.65 5.64 -1.70
N SER A 107 -2.81 4.65 -1.97
CA SER A 107 -2.62 4.08 -3.31
C SER A 107 -3.90 3.38 -3.77
N MET A 108 -4.50 2.53 -2.94
CA MET A 108 -5.79 1.89 -3.25
C MET A 108 -6.91 2.91 -3.48
N VAL A 109 -7.03 3.93 -2.63
CA VAL A 109 -8.01 5.02 -2.81
C VAL A 109 -7.76 5.76 -4.13
N LYS A 110 -6.50 6.02 -4.51
CA LYS A 110 -6.16 6.68 -5.77
C LYS A 110 -6.57 5.86 -7.00
N ILE A 111 -6.43 4.54 -6.93
CA ILE A 111 -6.85 3.63 -8.00
C ILE A 111 -8.38 3.61 -8.09
N TYR A 112 -9.08 3.56 -6.94
CA TYR A 112 -10.53 3.55 -6.87
C TYR A 112 -11.18 4.83 -7.42
N GLN A 113 -10.67 5.99 -6.99
CA GLN A 113 -11.15 7.30 -7.45
C GLN A 113 -10.94 7.53 -8.95
N ALA A 114 -10.01 6.82 -9.60
CA ALA A 114 -9.79 6.95 -11.04
C ALA A 114 -11.03 6.53 -11.85
N ARG A 115 -11.87 5.64 -11.32
CA ARG A 115 -13.12 5.18 -11.96
C ARG A 115 -14.39 5.63 -11.26
N HIS A 116 -14.28 6.04 -10.01
CA HIS A 116 -15.41 6.44 -9.18
C HIS A 116 -15.20 7.86 -8.67
N ALA A 117 -15.08 8.83 -9.60
CA ALA A 117 -14.84 10.23 -9.27
C ALA A 117 -15.96 10.85 -8.40
N ASP A 118 -17.16 10.29 -8.48
CA ASP A 118 -18.33 10.72 -7.70
C ASP A 118 -18.26 10.21 -6.24
N VAL A 119 -17.46 9.16 -5.99
CA VAL A 119 -17.24 8.59 -4.66
C VAL A 119 -16.00 9.22 -4.03
N ASN A 120 -16.17 10.44 -3.52
CA ASN A 120 -15.16 11.06 -2.67
C ASN A 120 -15.23 10.45 -1.28
N ALA A 121 -14.27 9.57 -0.96
CA ALA A 121 -14.00 9.21 0.43
C ALA A 121 -13.69 10.51 1.20
N ARG A 122 -14.57 10.88 2.13
CA ARG A 122 -14.37 12.07 2.96
C ARG A 122 -13.06 11.89 3.73
N ALA A 123 -12.20 12.90 3.74
CA ALA A 123 -10.88 12.81 4.39
C ALA A 123 -10.99 12.29 5.83
N HIS A 124 -12.00 12.74 6.59
CA HIS A 124 -12.28 12.27 7.94
C HIS A 124 -12.58 10.76 8.02
N ALA A 125 -13.28 10.19 7.04
CA ALA A 125 -13.54 8.75 7.00
C ALA A 125 -12.25 7.97 6.72
N THR A 126 -11.41 8.44 5.80
CA THR A 126 -10.09 7.84 5.53
C THR A 126 -9.18 7.89 6.75
N PHE A 127 -9.10 9.03 7.44
CA PHE A 127 -8.33 9.16 8.68
C PHE A 127 -8.90 8.30 9.81
N GLY A 128 -10.22 8.16 9.91
CA GLY A 128 -10.87 7.27 10.87
C GLY A 128 -10.51 5.80 10.64
N VAL A 129 -10.54 5.33 9.39
CA VAL A 129 -10.13 3.96 9.03
C VAL A 129 -8.65 3.74 9.35
N LEU A 130 -7.77 4.71 9.04
CA LEU A 130 -6.35 4.63 9.37
C LEU A 130 -6.11 4.59 10.88
N ALA A 131 -6.84 5.39 11.66
CA ALA A 131 -6.73 5.39 13.12
C ALA A 131 -7.18 4.06 13.73
N LEU A 132 -8.27 3.47 13.24
CA LEU A 132 -8.73 2.15 13.66
C LEU A 132 -7.72 1.06 13.29
N LEU A 133 -7.12 1.15 12.11
CA LEU A 133 -6.07 0.23 11.66
C LEU A 133 -4.84 0.30 12.57
N ILE A 134 -4.38 1.51 12.90
CA ILE A 134 -3.26 1.71 13.82
C ILE A 134 -3.60 1.19 15.23
N ALA A 135 -4.81 1.47 15.74
CA ALA A 135 -5.25 0.98 17.04
C ALA A 135 -5.27 -0.56 17.10
N LEU A 136 -5.75 -1.21 16.03
CA LEU A 136 -5.73 -2.67 15.90
C LEU A 136 -4.30 -3.22 15.91
N VAL A 137 -3.35 -2.53 15.26
CA VAL A 137 -1.92 -2.91 15.28
C VAL A 137 -1.34 -2.81 16.68
N VAL A 138 -1.58 -1.69 17.38
CA VAL A 138 -1.11 -1.51 18.76
C VAL A 138 -1.66 -2.62 19.66
N TRP A 139 -2.95 -2.97 19.55
CA TRP A 139 -3.50 -4.10 20.29
C TRP A 139 -2.84 -5.43 19.89
N GLY A 140 -2.67 -5.69 18.60
CA GLY A 140 -2.05 -6.93 18.13
C GLY A 140 -0.62 -7.14 18.61
N VAL A 141 0.16 -6.06 18.72
CA VAL A 141 1.55 -6.12 19.18
C VAL A 141 1.66 -6.18 20.72
N VAL A 142 0.84 -5.42 21.45
CA VAL A 142 0.94 -5.34 22.93
C VAL A 142 0.17 -6.44 23.64
N GLY A 143 -1.01 -6.80 23.12
CA GLY A 143 -1.96 -7.73 23.75
C GLY A 143 -2.30 -8.91 22.86
N GLY A 144 -1.38 -9.29 21.96
CA GLY A 144 -1.54 -10.42 21.06
C GLY A 144 -1.87 -11.74 21.78
N GLY A 145 -2.44 -12.69 21.05
CA GLY A 145 -2.82 -13.99 21.59
C GLY A 145 -3.98 -14.61 20.83
N PRO A 146 -4.44 -15.81 21.23
CA PRO A 146 -5.44 -16.57 20.49
C PRO A 146 -6.77 -15.82 20.32
N LEU A 147 -7.19 -15.06 21.34
CA LEU A 147 -8.41 -14.25 21.28
C LEU A 147 -8.29 -13.13 20.25
N PHE A 148 -7.20 -12.38 20.28
CA PHE A 148 -6.93 -11.31 19.31
C PHE A 148 -6.94 -11.86 17.90
N TRP A 149 -6.20 -12.95 17.64
CA TRP A 149 -6.14 -13.57 16.31
C TRP A 149 -7.49 -14.09 15.85
N SER A 150 -8.28 -14.70 16.74
CA SER A 150 -9.63 -15.16 16.41
C SER A 150 -10.55 -13.99 16.00
N VAL A 151 -10.56 -12.92 16.79
CA VAL A 151 -11.36 -11.71 16.49
C VAL A 151 -10.88 -11.05 15.21
N PHE A 152 -9.57 -10.89 15.03
CA PHE A 152 -8.97 -10.32 13.83
C PHE A 152 -9.35 -11.11 12.57
N THR A 153 -9.19 -12.44 12.58
CA THR A 153 -9.53 -13.29 11.43
C THR A 153 -11.00 -13.17 11.04
N VAL A 154 -11.91 -13.17 12.02
CA VAL A 154 -13.35 -12.96 11.78
C VAL A 154 -13.56 -11.59 11.12
N LEU A 155 -13.05 -10.52 11.73
CA LEU A 155 -13.20 -9.16 11.20
C LEU A 155 -12.59 -9.02 9.79
N HIS A 156 -11.42 -9.60 9.54
CA HIS A 156 -10.74 -9.59 8.25
C HIS A 156 -11.58 -10.27 7.17
N VAL A 157 -12.00 -11.52 7.40
CA VAL A 157 -12.80 -12.30 6.45
C VAL A 157 -14.11 -11.57 6.12
N PHE A 158 -14.84 -11.11 7.15
CA PHE A 158 -16.10 -10.40 6.94
C PHE A 158 -15.90 -9.05 6.23
N THR A 159 -14.86 -8.29 6.57
CA THR A 159 -14.59 -6.99 5.94
C THR A 159 -14.32 -7.15 4.44
N PHE A 160 -13.44 -8.07 4.05
CA PHE A 160 -13.12 -8.29 2.64
C PHE A 160 -14.29 -8.90 1.86
N LEU A 161 -15.09 -9.77 2.49
CA LEU A 161 -16.32 -10.29 1.89
C LEU A 161 -17.32 -9.16 1.64
N LEU A 162 -17.60 -8.31 2.63
CA LEU A 162 -18.52 -7.19 2.52
C LEU A 162 -18.04 -6.14 1.50
N LEU A 163 -16.74 -5.82 1.50
CA LEU A 163 -16.14 -4.93 0.51
C LEU A 163 -16.29 -5.51 -0.90
N SER A 164 -16.07 -6.81 -1.07
CA SER A 164 -16.21 -7.49 -2.37
C SER A 164 -17.64 -7.48 -2.86
N LEU A 165 -18.62 -7.75 -1.99
CA LEU A 165 -20.03 -7.65 -2.30
C LEU A 165 -20.39 -6.22 -2.72
N ARG A 166 -19.94 -5.21 -1.96
CA ARG A 166 -20.15 -3.81 -2.33
C ARG A 166 -19.56 -3.51 -3.70
N ILE A 167 -18.30 -3.84 -3.96
CA ILE A 167 -17.63 -3.59 -5.25
C ILE A 167 -18.34 -4.32 -6.40
N TYR A 168 -18.81 -5.55 -6.19
CA TYR A 168 -19.52 -6.30 -7.21
C TYR A 168 -20.83 -5.61 -7.63
N TYR A 169 -21.61 -5.13 -6.64
CA TYR A 169 -22.92 -4.52 -6.83
C TYR A 169 -22.90 -2.98 -6.97
N VAL A 170 -21.72 -2.34 -6.89
CA VAL A 170 -21.56 -0.89 -7.15
C VAL A 170 -22.02 -0.58 -8.57
N GLY A 171 -22.93 0.39 -8.68
CA GLY A 171 -23.59 0.81 -9.93
C GLY A 171 -25.00 0.24 -10.15
N GLN A 172 -25.44 -0.72 -9.33
CA GLN A 172 -26.81 -1.29 -9.39
C GLN A 172 -27.67 -0.87 -8.19
N PHE A 173 -27.08 -0.77 -6.99
CA PHE A 173 -27.78 -0.30 -5.80
C PHE A 173 -27.43 1.16 -5.51
N ARG A 174 -28.29 2.09 -5.95
CA ARG A 174 -28.53 3.26 -5.10
C ARG A 174 -29.16 2.70 -3.84
N LEU A 175 -28.46 2.72 -2.72
CA LEU A 175 -29.03 2.49 -1.38
C LEU A 175 -29.97 3.66 -1.01
N GLU A 176 -30.88 4.01 -1.90
CA GLU A 176 -32.08 4.77 -1.60
C GLU A 176 -33.15 3.75 -1.29
N LYS A 177 -33.39 3.49 0.01
CA LYS A 177 -34.65 2.98 0.60
C LYS A 177 -35.44 1.87 -0.13
N GLN A 178 -34.84 1.13 -1.05
CA GLN A 178 -35.44 -0.02 -1.70
C GLN A 178 -34.86 -1.27 -1.07
N SER A 179 -35.80 -2.01 -0.51
CA SER A 179 -35.59 -3.06 0.47
C SER A 179 -34.77 -4.21 -0.09
N VAL A 180 -33.94 -4.81 0.75
CA VAL A 180 -33.23 -6.08 0.49
C VAL A 180 -34.18 -7.18 -0.05
N GLN A 181 -35.48 -7.06 0.20
CA GLN A 181 -36.53 -7.95 -0.28
C GLN A 181 -36.72 -7.90 -1.81
N GLU A 182 -36.60 -6.73 -2.44
CA GLU A 182 -36.70 -6.60 -3.91
C GLU A 182 -35.48 -7.22 -4.62
N ALA A 183 -34.30 -7.12 -4.01
CA ALA A 183 -33.08 -7.74 -4.49
C ALA A 183 -33.15 -9.27 -4.46
N VAL A 184 -33.71 -9.82 -3.37
CA VAL A 184 -33.88 -11.26 -3.15
C VAL A 184 -34.99 -11.83 -4.05
N ALA A 185 -36.06 -11.06 -4.29
CA ALA A 185 -37.15 -11.46 -5.19
C ALA A 185 -36.73 -11.51 -6.68
N ALA A 186 -35.70 -10.75 -7.08
CA ALA A 186 -35.16 -10.74 -8.44
C ALA A 186 -34.08 -11.81 -8.71
N LEU A 187 -33.69 -12.57 -7.69
CA LEU A 187 -32.66 -13.64 -7.79
C LEU A 187 -33.10 -14.85 -8.63
N PRO A 188 -34.35 -15.35 -8.52
CA PRO A 188 -34.79 -16.55 -9.25
C PRO A 188 -34.93 -16.33 -10.77
N SER A 189 -35.23 -15.10 -11.21
CA SER A 189 -35.50 -14.78 -12.62
C SER A 189 -34.25 -14.50 -13.47
N ARG A 190 -33.08 -14.33 -12.84
CA ARG A 190 -31.83 -13.96 -13.54
C ARG A 190 -30.88 -15.12 -13.84
N GLY A 191 -31.10 -16.29 -13.26
CA GLY A 191 -30.19 -17.44 -13.37
C GLY A 191 -28.80 -17.17 -12.79
N LEU A 192 -27.95 -18.19 -12.70
CA LEU A 192 -26.58 -18.13 -12.16
C LEU A 192 -25.56 -17.42 -13.07
N ARG A 193 -26.00 -16.69 -14.11
CA ARG A 193 -25.08 -16.05 -15.05
C ARG A 193 -24.50 -14.78 -14.42
N PRO A 194 -23.16 -14.69 -14.21
CA PRO A 194 -22.56 -13.51 -13.61
C PRO A 194 -22.69 -12.31 -14.55
N LEU A 195 -23.20 -11.19 -14.04
CA LEU A 195 -23.36 -9.95 -14.84
C LEU A 195 -22.03 -9.45 -15.42
N TYR A 196 -20.95 -9.56 -14.64
CA TYR A 196 -19.60 -9.13 -15.02
C TYR A 196 -18.58 -10.22 -14.64
N ALA A 197 -18.40 -11.21 -15.51
CA ALA A 197 -17.50 -12.33 -15.27
C ALA A 197 -16.05 -11.91 -14.89
N PRO A 198 -15.42 -10.92 -15.56
CA PRO A 198 -14.06 -10.50 -15.20
C PRO A 198 -13.96 -9.89 -13.80
N ARG A 199 -14.96 -9.09 -13.40
CA ARG A 199 -15.02 -8.51 -12.04
C ARG A 199 -15.24 -9.60 -10.99
N LEU A 200 -16.11 -10.57 -11.26
CA LEU A 200 -16.36 -11.68 -10.33
C LEU A 200 -15.10 -12.53 -10.11
N VAL A 201 -14.43 -12.95 -11.19
CA VAL A 201 -13.22 -13.77 -11.11
C VAL A 201 -12.15 -13.06 -10.27
N MET A 202 -11.94 -11.76 -10.49
CA MET A 202 -10.98 -11.02 -9.67
C MET A 202 -11.36 -10.97 -8.20
N LEU A 203 -12.63 -10.70 -7.88
CA LEU A 203 -13.07 -10.65 -6.49
C LEU A 203 -12.91 -12.00 -5.79
N LEU A 204 -13.13 -13.11 -6.50
CA LEU A 204 -12.86 -14.45 -5.96
C LEU A 204 -11.37 -14.65 -5.68
N ILE A 205 -10.48 -14.26 -6.60
CA ILE A 205 -9.03 -14.31 -6.38
C ILE A 205 -8.64 -13.44 -5.18
N ALA A 206 -9.14 -12.21 -5.09
CA ALA A 206 -8.85 -11.30 -4.00
C ALA A 206 -9.34 -11.86 -2.65
N ASN A 207 -10.54 -12.45 -2.58
CA ASN A 207 -11.01 -13.09 -1.35
C ASN A 207 -10.18 -14.32 -0.99
N ALA A 208 -9.84 -15.18 -1.96
CA ALA A 208 -9.01 -16.35 -1.72
C ALA A 208 -7.65 -15.97 -1.12
N VAL A 209 -6.99 -14.94 -1.68
CA VAL A 209 -5.72 -14.41 -1.14
C VAL A 209 -5.91 -13.86 0.29
N ASN A 210 -6.95 -13.05 0.51
CA ASN A 210 -7.21 -12.48 1.84
C ASN A 210 -7.56 -13.54 2.90
N TRP A 211 -8.32 -14.57 2.54
CA TRP A 211 -8.61 -15.70 3.42
C TRP A 211 -7.36 -16.52 3.69
N GLY A 212 -6.49 -16.68 2.69
CA GLY A 212 -5.16 -17.28 2.87
C GLY A 212 -4.34 -16.55 3.94
N PHE A 213 -4.26 -15.21 3.87
CA PHE A 213 -3.62 -14.41 4.92
C PHE A 213 -4.31 -14.57 6.28
N ALA A 214 -5.63 -14.50 6.33
CA ALA A 214 -6.38 -14.60 7.58
C ALA A 214 -6.20 -15.95 8.28
N LEU A 215 -6.14 -17.05 7.51
CA LEU A 215 -5.84 -18.39 8.01
C LEU A 215 -4.38 -18.52 8.44
N TYR A 216 -3.44 -18.01 7.63
CA TYR A 216 -2.02 -18.00 7.98
C TYR A 216 -1.79 -17.27 9.31
N GLY A 217 -2.41 -16.12 9.52
CA GLY A 217 -2.34 -15.38 10.79
C GLY A 217 -2.93 -16.16 11.96
N LEU A 218 -4.10 -16.79 11.76
CA LEU A 218 -4.78 -17.58 12.79
C LEU A 218 -3.94 -18.77 13.29
N PHE A 219 -3.22 -19.45 12.38
CA PHE A 219 -2.41 -20.62 12.72
C PHE A 219 -1.01 -20.28 13.23
N THR A 220 -0.37 -19.24 12.69
CA THR A 220 1.00 -18.86 13.10
C THR A 220 1.04 -17.99 14.34
N GLN A 221 0.01 -17.16 14.55
CA GLN A 221 -0.13 -16.25 15.68
C GLN A 221 1.15 -15.44 15.98
N SER A 222 1.82 -14.95 14.94
CA SER A 222 3.12 -14.28 15.06
C SER A 222 3.06 -13.03 15.95
N ALA A 223 4.11 -12.78 16.74
CA ALA A 223 4.23 -11.53 17.50
C ALA A 223 4.36 -10.29 16.59
N ASP A 224 4.87 -10.46 15.37
CA ASP A 224 4.95 -9.41 14.35
C ASP A 224 3.62 -9.22 13.60
N PHE A 225 2.58 -8.79 14.32
CA PHE A 225 1.29 -8.46 13.71
C PHE A 225 1.41 -7.27 12.72
N ALA A 226 2.33 -6.35 12.98
CA ALA A 226 2.54 -5.19 12.12
C ALA A 226 3.02 -5.60 10.72
N GLY A 227 3.99 -6.52 10.63
CA GLY A 227 4.45 -7.11 9.37
C GLY A 227 3.38 -7.92 8.66
N HIS A 228 2.56 -8.67 9.41
CA HIS A 228 1.41 -9.41 8.87
C HIS A 228 0.42 -8.47 8.16
N LEU A 229 -0.02 -7.41 8.83
CA LEU A 229 -0.95 -6.45 8.27
C LEU A 229 -0.36 -5.67 7.08
N LEU A 230 0.94 -5.36 7.12
CA LEU A 230 1.64 -4.73 6.00
C LEU A 230 1.55 -5.61 4.74
N SER A 231 1.81 -6.90 4.89
CA SER A 231 1.77 -7.87 3.79
C SER A 231 0.38 -7.98 3.18
N VAL A 232 -0.66 -7.99 4.02
CA VAL A 232 -2.06 -7.95 3.57
C VAL A 232 -2.32 -6.69 2.73
N LEU A 233 -1.94 -5.51 3.22
CA LEU A 233 -2.20 -4.24 2.54
C LEU A 233 -1.42 -4.10 1.23
N LEU A 234 -0.14 -4.49 1.21
CA LEU A 234 0.69 -4.45 0.01
C LEU A 234 0.19 -5.44 -1.05
N CYS A 235 -0.16 -6.66 -0.66
CA CYS A 235 -0.70 -7.66 -1.57
C CYS A 235 -2.04 -7.19 -2.18
N ASN A 236 -2.94 -6.64 -1.36
CA ASN A 236 -4.20 -6.07 -1.85
C ASN A 236 -3.96 -4.87 -2.79
N THR A 237 -2.99 -4.02 -2.49
CA THR A 237 -2.64 -2.89 -3.36
C THR A 237 -2.14 -3.40 -4.71
N LEU A 238 -1.27 -4.41 -4.72
CA LEU A 238 -0.76 -5.03 -5.95
C LEU A 238 -1.88 -5.71 -6.75
N LEU A 239 -2.71 -6.52 -6.10
CA LEU A 239 -3.88 -7.16 -6.72
C LEU A 239 -4.78 -6.11 -7.36
N TYR A 240 -5.02 -4.99 -6.67
CA TYR A 240 -5.86 -3.94 -7.20
C TYR A 240 -5.24 -3.20 -8.38
N MET A 241 -3.92 -2.95 -8.33
CA MET A 241 -3.18 -2.41 -9.48
C MET A 241 -3.24 -3.33 -10.70
N VAL A 242 -3.02 -4.64 -10.50
CA VAL A 242 -3.10 -5.65 -11.57
C VAL A 242 -4.51 -5.69 -12.15
N PHE A 243 -5.54 -5.77 -11.31
CA PHE A 243 -6.93 -5.72 -11.77
C PHE A 243 -7.23 -4.48 -12.59
N HIS A 244 -6.84 -3.30 -12.08
CA HIS A 244 -7.10 -2.05 -12.77
C HIS A 244 -6.42 -2.04 -14.15
N LEU A 245 -5.16 -2.46 -14.22
CA LEU A 245 -4.44 -2.55 -15.48
C LEU A 245 -5.07 -3.58 -16.44
N SER A 246 -5.42 -4.77 -15.97
CA SER A 246 -6.09 -5.80 -16.78
C SER A 246 -7.41 -5.29 -17.34
N MET A 247 -8.24 -4.64 -16.52
CA MET A 247 -9.52 -4.09 -16.98
C MET A 247 -9.34 -2.96 -17.99
N LYS A 248 -8.32 -2.11 -17.84
CA LYS A 248 -7.96 -1.12 -18.86
C LYS A 248 -7.69 -1.80 -20.21
N LEU A 249 -6.88 -2.86 -20.22
CA LEU A 249 -6.52 -3.57 -21.44
C LEU A 249 -7.71 -4.28 -22.08
N LEU A 250 -8.57 -4.92 -21.28
CA LEU A 250 -9.78 -5.60 -21.76
C LEU A 250 -10.78 -4.63 -22.42
N HIS A 251 -10.85 -3.38 -21.95
CA HIS A 251 -11.69 -2.33 -22.54
C HIS A 251 -10.98 -1.55 -23.67
N GLY A 252 -9.79 -1.99 -24.10
CA GLY A 252 -9.03 -1.32 -25.17
C GLY A 252 -8.34 -0.02 -24.76
N GLU A 253 -8.35 0.34 -23.47
CA GLU A 253 -7.70 1.53 -22.94
C GLU A 253 -6.20 1.28 -22.71
N ARG A 254 -5.36 1.56 -23.71
CA ARG A 254 -3.92 1.33 -23.58
C ARG A 254 -3.19 2.46 -22.84
N PRO A 255 -2.42 2.16 -21.77
CA PRO A 255 -1.52 3.13 -21.16
C PRO A 255 -0.49 3.64 -22.18
N ARG A 256 -0.04 4.88 -22.00
CA ARG A 256 1.02 5.47 -22.83
C ARG A 256 2.37 4.79 -22.53
N TRP A 257 3.31 4.86 -23.47
CA TRP A 257 4.61 4.18 -23.37
C TRP A 257 5.38 4.49 -22.07
N TYR A 258 5.34 5.74 -21.59
CA TYR A 258 6.01 6.13 -20.35
C TYR A 258 5.37 5.51 -19.11
N ALA A 259 4.06 5.25 -19.12
CA ALA A 259 3.39 4.57 -18.02
C ALA A 259 3.84 3.10 -17.96
N TRP A 260 4.03 2.46 -19.13
CA TRP A 260 4.63 1.13 -19.21
C TRP A 260 6.07 1.10 -18.71
N LEU A 261 6.87 2.11 -19.05
CA LEU A 261 8.23 2.24 -18.53
C LEU A 261 8.23 2.34 -16.99
N PHE A 262 7.34 3.15 -16.40
CA PHE A 262 7.22 3.24 -14.95
C PHE A 262 6.73 1.94 -14.30
N LEU A 263 5.78 1.22 -14.92
CA LEU A 263 5.33 -0.08 -14.42
C LEU A 263 6.47 -1.12 -14.46
N ALA A 264 7.21 -1.18 -15.57
CA ALA A 264 8.33 -2.10 -15.73
C ALA A 264 9.47 -1.77 -14.75
N ALA A 265 9.84 -0.50 -14.61
CA ALA A 265 10.84 -0.05 -13.65
C ALA A 265 10.40 -0.35 -12.21
N GLY A 266 9.13 -0.09 -11.87
CA GLY A 266 8.56 -0.41 -10.56
C GLY A 266 8.59 -1.90 -10.25
N ALA A 267 8.23 -2.76 -11.21
CA ALA A 267 8.33 -4.21 -11.05
C ALA A 267 9.78 -4.67 -10.87
N ALA A 268 10.70 -4.12 -11.68
CA ALA A 268 12.13 -4.45 -11.62
C ALA A 268 12.79 -4.06 -10.30
N THR A 269 12.33 -2.99 -9.63
CA THR A 269 12.85 -2.58 -8.33
C THR A 269 12.10 -3.20 -7.14
N TRP A 270 10.80 -3.50 -7.27
CA TRP A 270 10.05 -4.20 -6.22
C TRP A 270 10.55 -5.62 -5.97
N MET A 271 10.86 -6.38 -7.02
CA MET A 271 11.32 -7.77 -6.89
C MET A 271 12.56 -7.92 -5.98
N PRO A 272 13.68 -7.21 -6.22
CA PRO A 272 14.83 -7.28 -5.33
C PRO A 272 14.55 -6.61 -3.97
N ALA A 273 13.71 -5.56 -3.90
CA ALA A 273 13.33 -4.97 -2.61
C ALA A 273 12.64 -5.98 -1.69
N LEU A 274 11.71 -6.79 -2.21
CA LEU A 274 11.02 -7.81 -1.44
C LEU A 274 11.96 -8.94 -1.00
N TYR A 275 12.92 -9.32 -1.84
CA TYR A 275 13.96 -10.27 -1.45
C TYR A 275 14.75 -9.77 -0.23
N PHE A 276 15.22 -8.52 -0.26
CA PHE A 276 15.98 -7.93 0.84
C PHE A 276 15.15 -7.68 2.10
N PHE A 277 13.86 -7.39 1.94
CA PHE A 277 12.92 -7.28 3.06
C PHE A 277 12.81 -8.60 3.84
N VAL A 278 12.70 -9.73 3.13
CA VAL A 278 12.53 -11.06 3.76
C VAL A 278 13.86 -11.60 4.29
N SER A 279 15.00 -11.20 3.74
CA SER A 279 16.33 -11.61 4.23
C SER A 279 16.79 -10.90 5.51
N GLY A 280 15.86 -10.34 6.29
CA GLY A 280 16.09 -9.31 7.30
C GLY A 280 17.21 -9.56 8.32
N SER A 281 17.75 -8.47 8.85
CA SER A 281 18.84 -8.45 9.85
C SER A 281 18.35 -8.45 11.31
N SER A 282 17.04 -8.32 11.55
CA SER A 282 16.45 -8.22 12.90
C SER A 282 15.20 -9.07 13.05
N ASP A 283 14.95 -9.59 14.26
CA ASP A 283 13.74 -10.34 14.62
C ASP A 283 12.98 -9.67 15.76
N TRP A 284 11.80 -9.12 15.46
CA TRP A 284 10.93 -8.44 16.41
C TRP A 284 10.17 -9.39 17.34
N SER A 285 10.11 -10.67 16.99
CA SER A 285 9.45 -11.68 17.82
C SER A 285 10.36 -12.24 18.90
N ALA A 286 11.67 -11.95 18.82
CA ALA A 286 12.69 -12.43 19.73
C ALA A 286 13.23 -11.31 20.63
N THR A 287 13.99 -11.66 21.68
CA THR A 287 14.69 -10.66 22.50
C THR A 287 15.82 -9.96 21.71
N PRO A 288 16.27 -8.75 22.11
CA PRO A 288 17.40 -8.10 21.45
C PRO A 288 18.67 -8.97 21.41
N ALA A 289 18.88 -9.82 22.42
CA ALA A 289 20.00 -10.76 22.46
C ALA A 289 19.88 -11.86 21.40
N GLN A 290 18.70 -12.48 21.27
CA GLN A 290 18.43 -13.51 20.27
C GLN A 290 18.45 -12.94 18.84
N SER A 291 17.92 -11.72 18.64
CA SER A 291 17.96 -11.05 17.33
C SER A 291 19.40 -10.86 16.81
N ARG A 292 20.40 -10.76 17.69
CA ARG A 292 21.81 -10.61 17.27
C ARG A 292 22.38 -11.83 16.58
N GLU A 293 21.76 -13.00 16.71
CA GLU A 293 22.16 -14.20 15.95
C GLU A 293 21.92 -14.02 14.44
N ARG A 294 21.08 -13.04 14.05
CA ARG A 294 20.85 -12.67 12.64
C ARG A 294 21.77 -11.55 12.12
N ASN A 295 22.64 -11.02 12.99
CA ASN A 295 23.62 -10.03 12.56
C ASN A 295 24.52 -10.62 11.48
N HIS A 296 24.83 -9.80 10.49
CA HIS A 296 25.66 -10.20 9.37
C HIS A 296 26.48 -9.01 8.86
N GLU A 297 27.63 -9.33 8.29
CA GLU A 297 28.52 -8.38 7.63
C GLU A 297 27.80 -7.59 6.53
N CYS A 298 28.27 -6.37 6.27
CA CYS A 298 27.75 -5.55 5.20
C CYS A 298 27.85 -6.23 3.83
N ARG A 299 26.81 -6.11 3.01
CA ARG A 299 26.75 -6.77 1.70
C ARG A 299 27.36 -5.93 0.59
N VAL A 300 27.15 -4.62 0.62
CA VAL A 300 27.55 -3.71 -0.46
C VAL A 300 28.41 -2.59 0.09
N LEU A 301 29.55 -2.34 -0.56
CA LEU A 301 30.50 -1.26 -0.26
C LEU A 301 31.03 -1.25 1.19
N GLN A 302 30.92 -2.37 1.92
CA GLN A 302 31.24 -2.41 3.36
C GLN A 302 30.50 -1.32 4.14
N PHE A 303 29.25 -1.03 3.73
CA PHE A 303 28.43 0.03 4.32
C PHE A 303 26.94 -0.29 4.35
N TYR A 304 26.42 -0.98 3.33
CA TYR A 304 24.99 -1.30 3.24
C TYR A 304 24.72 -2.78 3.52
N ASP A 305 23.80 -3.05 4.44
CA ASP A 305 23.28 -4.39 4.72
C ASP A 305 22.03 -4.71 3.87
N SER A 306 21.37 -5.83 4.16
CA SER A 306 20.13 -6.20 3.45
C SER A 306 18.99 -5.20 3.67
N HIS A 307 18.84 -4.69 4.89
CA HIS A 307 17.79 -3.75 5.27
C HIS A 307 17.99 -2.39 4.58
N ASP A 308 19.23 -1.93 4.50
CA ASP A 308 19.58 -0.75 3.73
C ASP A 308 19.23 -0.89 2.26
N LEU A 309 19.61 -2.01 1.63
CA LEU A 309 19.29 -2.26 0.22
C LEU A 309 17.77 -2.32 -0.01
N TRP A 310 17.01 -2.85 0.96
CA TRP A 310 15.56 -2.76 0.94
C TRP A 310 15.09 -1.31 0.91
N HIS A 311 15.58 -0.41 1.77
CA HIS A 311 15.23 1.02 1.75
C HIS A 311 15.48 1.67 0.40
N LEU A 312 16.68 1.49 -0.18
CA LEU A 312 17.02 2.11 -1.46
C LEU A 312 16.11 1.63 -2.59
N LEU A 313 15.90 0.32 -2.69
CA LEU A 313 15.15 -0.30 -3.79
C LEU A 313 13.65 -0.05 -3.67
N SER A 314 13.09 -0.13 -2.46
CA SER A 314 11.67 0.13 -2.23
C SER A 314 11.34 1.62 -2.38
N ALA A 315 12.26 2.55 -2.05
CA ALA A 315 12.10 3.97 -2.38
C ALA A 315 11.97 4.20 -3.89
N LEU A 316 12.83 3.58 -4.70
CA LEU A 316 12.72 3.63 -6.16
C LEU A 316 11.41 3.00 -6.64
N ALA A 317 11.03 1.84 -6.08
CA ALA A 317 9.82 1.13 -6.45
C ALA A 317 8.54 1.94 -6.17
N LEU A 318 8.45 2.59 -5.01
CA LEU A 318 7.36 3.52 -4.68
C LEU A 318 7.33 4.71 -5.64
N TYR A 319 8.48 5.32 -5.91
CA TYR A 319 8.56 6.45 -6.84
C TYR A 319 8.07 6.09 -8.24
N PHE A 320 8.47 4.94 -8.79
CA PHE A 320 7.99 4.46 -10.07
C PHE A 320 6.51 4.09 -10.03
N THR A 321 6.05 3.45 -8.95
CA THR A 321 4.63 3.14 -8.73
C THR A 321 3.78 4.40 -8.74
N PHE A 322 4.19 5.45 -8.02
CA PHE A 322 3.45 6.72 -7.98
C PHE A 322 3.46 7.43 -9.33
N ASN A 323 4.55 7.36 -10.08
CA ASN A 323 4.60 7.88 -11.44
C ASN A 323 3.68 7.09 -12.39
N ALA A 324 3.57 5.76 -12.23
CA ALA A 324 2.57 4.98 -12.95
C ALA A 324 1.14 5.45 -12.60
N LEU A 325 0.80 5.56 -11.31
CA LEU A 325 -0.52 6.05 -10.85
C LEU A 325 -0.83 7.49 -11.33
N LEU A 326 0.20 8.32 -11.52
CA LEU A 326 0.09 9.68 -12.03
C LEU A 326 -0.18 9.74 -13.53
N THR A 327 0.23 8.73 -14.30
CA THR A 327 0.37 8.82 -15.76
C THR A 327 -0.39 7.75 -16.56
N TRP A 328 -0.78 6.64 -15.95
CA TRP A 328 -1.44 5.51 -16.62
C TRP A 328 -2.81 5.82 -17.22
N ASP A 329 -3.42 6.95 -16.84
CA ASP A 329 -4.72 7.44 -17.31
C ASP A 329 -4.59 8.54 -18.37
N ASP A 330 -3.37 8.92 -18.74
CA ASP A 330 -3.12 10.03 -19.67
C ASP A 330 -3.61 9.76 -21.09
N GLY A 331 -3.79 8.47 -21.44
CA GLY A 331 -4.43 8.04 -22.68
C GLY A 331 -5.87 8.52 -22.81
N LEU A 332 -6.59 8.70 -21.70
CA LEU A 332 -8.02 9.04 -21.66
C LEU A 332 -8.27 10.55 -21.68
N ALA A 333 -7.20 11.34 -21.85
CA ALA A 333 -7.23 12.80 -21.78
C ALA A 333 -8.26 13.50 -22.67
N ALA A 334 -8.60 12.89 -23.81
CA ALA A 334 -9.50 13.43 -24.84
C ALA A 334 -10.77 12.58 -25.00
N VAL A 335 -11.00 11.60 -24.13
CA VAL A 335 -12.20 10.77 -24.13
C VAL A 335 -13.25 11.45 -23.26
N LYS A 336 -14.51 11.51 -23.72
CA LYS A 336 -15.60 12.07 -22.91
C LYS A 336 -15.83 11.17 -21.69
N ARG A 337 -16.04 11.76 -20.51
CA ARG A 337 -16.14 11.02 -19.24
C ARG A 337 -17.25 9.98 -19.24
N THR A 338 -18.36 10.25 -19.94
CA THR A 338 -19.49 9.31 -20.11
C THR A 338 -19.10 8.05 -20.85
N ASP A 339 -18.03 8.10 -21.66
CA ASP A 339 -17.60 7.01 -22.53
C ASP A 339 -16.44 6.22 -21.91
N ILE A 340 -15.95 6.65 -20.75
CA ILE A 340 -14.91 5.97 -19.99
C ILE A 340 -15.54 4.82 -19.22
N ALA A 341 -15.06 3.59 -19.46
CA ALA A 341 -15.58 2.41 -18.76
C ALA A 341 -15.32 2.50 -17.25
N VAL A 342 -16.33 2.14 -16.45
CA VAL A 342 -16.27 2.03 -14.99
C VAL A 342 -16.27 0.54 -14.64
N PHE A 343 -15.24 0.10 -13.92
CA PHE A 343 -15.05 -1.31 -13.58
C PHE A 343 -14.64 -1.54 -12.14
#